data_AF-A0AAV4H3C6-F1
#
_entry.id   AF-A0AAV4H3C6-F1
#
_cell.length_a   1.000
_cell.length_b   1.000
_cell.length_c   1.000
_cell.angle_alpha   90.00
_cell.angle_beta   90.00
_cell.angle_gamma   90.00
#
_symmetry.space_group_name_H-M   'P 1'
#
loop_
_entity.id
_entity.type
_entity.pdbx_description
1 polymer ?
#
loop_
_entity_poly.entity_id
_entity_poly.type
_entity_poly.pdbx_seq_one_letter_code
_entity_poly.pdbx_strand_id
1 'polypeptide(L)'
;FRKFLTSDTDQALVIHGESGVGKTSFMAKAASMVNSILPMQAFVIPRFIGITPKSSNIQQLLYSLCHQLAFVTGGYRHEVPEDYKSLKMYFIDRVSLPFLL
;
A
#
# COMPACT_ATOMS: atom_id res chain seq x y z
N PHE A 1 -15.09 -7.91 -0.22
CA PHE A 1 -13.63 -7.99 -0.03
C PHE A 1 -13.00 -9.17 -0.80
N ARG A 2 -13.28 -10.44 -0.46
CA ARG A 2 -12.68 -11.60 -1.18
C ARG A 2 -12.84 -11.54 -2.70
N LYS A 3 -14.08 -11.34 -3.18
CA LYS A 3 -14.38 -11.18 -4.62
C LYS A 3 -13.59 -10.04 -5.28
N PHE A 4 -13.33 -8.96 -4.54
CA PHE A 4 -12.54 -7.82 -5.02
C PHE A 4 -11.04 -8.17 -5.11
N LEU A 5 -10.49 -8.86 -4.10
CA LEU A 5 -9.09 -9.29 -4.14
C LEU A 5 -8.80 -10.27 -5.29
N THR A 6 -9.79 -11.06 -5.70
CA THR A 6 -9.64 -12.07 -6.76
C THR A 6 -10.13 -11.59 -8.12
N SER A 7 -10.62 -10.35 -8.24
CA SER A 7 -11.05 -9.79 -9.52
C SER A 7 -9.89 -9.10 -10.23
N ASP A 8 -9.83 -9.21 -11.54
CA ASP A 8 -8.96 -8.42 -12.38
C ASP A 8 -9.52 -6.99 -12.50
N THR A 9 -9.06 -6.08 -11.65
CA THR A 9 -9.53 -4.69 -11.61
C THR A 9 -8.40 -3.75 -11.18
N ASP A 10 -8.34 -2.58 -11.80
CA ASP A 10 -7.49 -1.45 -11.44
C ASP A 10 -8.21 -0.41 -10.54
N GLN A 11 -9.46 -0.70 -10.17
CA GLN A 11 -10.30 0.20 -9.40
C GLN A 11 -10.05 0.06 -7.89
N ALA A 12 -10.15 1.18 -7.18
CA ALA A 12 -10.05 1.18 -5.72
C ALA A 12 -11.34 0.68 -5.05
N LEU A 13 -11.21 -0.16 -4.01
CA LEU A 13 -12.32 -0.52 -3.13
C LEU A 13 -12.47 0.50 -2.01
N VAL A 14 -13.63 1.14 -1.91
CA VAL A 14 -13.97 2.07 -0.83
C VAL A 14 -14.88 1.40 0.19
N ILE A 15 -14.51 1.48 1.47
CA ILE A 15 -15.35 1.06 2.60
C ILE A 15 -15.88 2.32 3.30
N HIS A 16 -17.19 2.52 3.23
CA HIS A 16 -17.86 3.66 3.85
C HIS A 16 -18.83 3.22 4.95
N GLY A 17 -19.16 4.15 5.84
CA GLY A 17 -20.04 3.91 7.00
C GLY A 17 -19.79 4.94 8.10
N GLU A 18 -20.66 4.97 9.09
CA GLU A 18 -20.61 5.93 10.21
C GLU A 18 -19.28 5.88 10.98
N SER A 19 -18.96 6.97 11.67
CA SER A 19 -17.80 7.02 12.56
C SER A 19 -17.90 5.94 13.64
N GLY A 20 -16.79 5.29 13.99
CA GLY A 20 -16.78 4.25 15.03
C GLY A 20 -17.29 2.86 14.63
N VAL A 21 -17.88 2.66 13.43
CA VAL A 21 -18.39 1.34 12.98
C VAL A 21 -17.30 0.26 12.73
N GLY A 22 -16.03 0.59 12.97
CA GLY A 22 -14.93 -0.38 12.88
C GLY A 22 -14.28 -0.53 11.50
N LYS A 23 -14.43 0.44 10.59
CA LYS A 23 -13.80 0.42 9.24
C LYS A 23 -12.29 0.16 9.28
N THR A 24 -11.57 0.82 10.19
CA THR A 24 -10.12 0.65 10.37
C THR A 24 -9.79 -0.77 10.83
N SER A 25 -10.55 -1.30 11.80
CA SER A 25 -10.41 -2.66 12.31
C SER A 25 -10.72 -3.71 11.22
N PHE A 26 -11.74 -3.45 10.41
CA PHE A 26 -12.07 -4.27 9.24
C PHE A 26 -10.88 -4.31 8.26
N MET A 27 -10.32 -3.17 7.89
CA MET A 27 -9.17 -3.12 6.97
C MET A 27 -7.93 -3.80 7.55
N ALA A 28 -7.65 -3.64 8.84
CA ALA A 28 -6.54 -4.32 9.51
C ALA A 28 -6.71 -5.85 9.46
N LYS A 29 -7.92 -6.35 9.75
CA LYS A 29 -8.23 -7.78 9.63
C LYS A 29 -8.12 -8.26 8.19
N ALA A 30 -8.67 -7.50 7.24
CA ALA A 30 -8.64 -7.82 5.82
C ALA A 30 -7.19 -7.95 5.30
N ALA A 31 -6.31 -7.02 5.67
CA ALA A 31 -4.88 -7.05 5.36
C ALA A 31 -4.19 -8.33 5.88
N SER A 32 -4.52 -8.77 7.10
CA SER A 32 -3.96 -10.02 7.68
C SER A 32 -4.37 -11.29 6.94
N MET A 33 -5.46 -11.25 6.16
CA MET A 33 -6.04 -12.42 5.48
C MET A 33 -5.71 -12.49 3.99
N VAL A 34 -5.02 -11.49 3.41
CA VAL A 34 -4.77 -11.44 1.95
C VAL A 34 -4.06 -12.70 1.47
N ASN A 35 -2.99 -13.12 2.15
CA ASN A 35 -2.21 -14.31 1.75
C ASN A 35 -2.94 -15.64 1.98
N SER A 36 -4.01 -15.68 2.78
CA SER A 36 -4.87 -16.87 2.87
C SER A 36 -5.97 -16.89 1.80
N ILE A 37 -6.18 -15.77 1.10
CA ILE A 37 -7.23 -15.60 0.10
C ILE A 37 -6.66 -15.74 -1.32
N LEU A 38 -5.49 -15.15 -1.57
CA LEU A 38 -4.85 -15.15 -2.87
C LEU A 38 -4.12 -16.48 -3.13
N PRO A 39 -4.10 -16.95 -4.39
CA PRO A 39 -3.38 -18.16 -4.77
C PRO A 39 -1.85 -17.98 -4.77
N MET A 40 -1.38 -16.73 -4.87
CA MET A 40 0.03 -16.36 -4.85
C MET A 40 0.34 -15.49 -3.63
N GLN A 41 1.59 -15.54 -3.18
CA GLN A 41 2.06 -14.68 -2.10
C GLN A 41 2.07 -13.22 -2.54
N ALA A 42 1.39 -12.37 -1.78
CA ALA A 42 1.32 -10.94 -1.99
C ALA A 42 2.02 -10.17 -0.87
N PHE A 43 2.68 -9.08 -1.25
CA PHE A 43 3.18 -8.09 -0.31
C PHE A 43 2.07 -7.13 0.08
N VAL A 44 1.73 -7.08 1.37
CA VAL A 44 0.69 -6.22 1.91
C VAL A 44 1.32 -5.07 2.68
N ILE A 45 1.07 -3.84 2.25
CA ILE A 45 1.58 -2.62 2.89
C ILE A 45 0.41 -1.81 3.47
N PRO A 46 -0.02 -2.08 4.72
CA PRO A 46 -1.11 -1.33 5.33
C PRO A 46 -0.66 0.10 5.71
N ARG A 47 -1.50 1.09 5.43
CA ARG A 47 -1.25 2.50 5.76
C ARG A 47 -2.42 3.09 6.53
N PHE A 48 -2.14 3.60 7.73
CA PHE A 48 -3.08 4.37 8.52
C PHE A 48 -2.68 5.85 8.48
N ILE A 49 -3.52 6.66 7.86
CA ILE A 49 -3.25 8.09 7.61
C ILE A 49 -3.75 8.91 8.81
N GLY A 50 -2.97 9.91 9.24
CA GLY A 50 -3.39 10.85 10.29
C GLY A 50 -3.28 10.37 11.74
N ILE A 51 -2.71 9.19 11.99
CA ILE A 51 -2.47 8.68 13.37
C ILE A 51 -1.14 9.21 13.94
N THR A 52 -0.15 9.47 13.08
CA THR A 52 1.18 10.01 13.46
C THR A 52 1.57 11.22 12.60
N PRO A 53 2.41 12.16 13.07
CA PRO A 53 2.84 13.32 12.29
C PRO A 53 3.46 12.95 10.92
N LYS A 54 4.22 11.85 10.87
CA LYS A 54 4.82 11.31 9.63
C LYS A 54 3.79 10.77 8.62
N SER A 55 2.56 10.52 9.07
CA SER A 55 1.41 10.12 8.23
C SER A 55 0.48 11.27 7.88
N SER A 56 0.80 12.50 8.29
CA SER A 56 0.01 13.72 8.01
C SER A 56 0.63 14.61 6.94
N ASN A 57 1.89 14.37 6.57
CA ASN A 57 2.57 15.01 5.45
C ASN A 57 2.65 14.03 4.27
N ILE A 58 2.09 14.41 3.12
CA ILE A 58 2.02 13.57 1.91
C ILE A 58 3.40 13.13 1.41
N GLN A 59 4.42 13.99 1.51
CA GLN A 59 5.78 13.65 1.09
C GLN A 59 6.41 12.61 2.03
N GLN A 60 6.26 12.77 3.35
CA GLN A 60 6.77 11.79 4.31
C GLN A 60 6.04 10.45 4.22
N LEU A 61 4.73 10.50 3.98
CA LEU A 61 3.90 9.32 3.72
C LEU A 61 4.42 8.57 2.49
N LEU A 62 4.61 9.30 1.37
CA LEU A 62 5.08 8.72 0.11
C LEU A 62 6.52 8.22 0.23
N TYR A 63 7.41 8.97 0.88
CA TYR A 63 8.78 8.56 1.16
C TYR A 63 8.84 7.23 1.90
N SER A 64 8.09 7.07 3.00
CA SER A 64 8.09 5.82 3.74
C SER A 64 7.44 4.67 2.95
N LEU A 65 6.50 4.97 2.05
CA LEU A 65 5.89 3.98 1.15
C LEU A 65 6.91 3.48 0.12
N CYS A 66 7.62 4.40 -0.53
CA CYS A 66 8.66 4.07 -1.52
C CYS A 66 9.80 3.26 -0.90
N HIS A 67 10.17 3.52 0.36
CA HIS A 67 11.14 2.68 1.10
C HIS A 67 10.63 1.26 1.37
N GLN A 68 9.36 1.12 1.73
CA GLN A 68 8.75 -0.21 1.91
C GLN A 68 8.64 -0.96 0.58
N LEU A 69 8.24 -0.27 -0.50
CA LEU A 69 8.20 -0.83 -1.85
C LEU A 69 9.58 -1.26 -2.34
N ALA A 70 10.61 -0.43 -2.15
CA ALA A 70 12.00 -0.77 -2.49
C ALA A 70 12.40 -2.08 -1.81
N PHE A 71 12.14 -2.20 -0.51
CA PHE A 71 12.48 -3.39 0.27
C PHE A 71 11.78 -4.66 -0.24
N VAL A 72 10.48 -4.60 -0.56
CA VAL A 72 9.74 -5.80 -1.01
C VAL A 72 9.95 -6.15 -2.48
N THR A 73 10.38 -5.19 -3.30
CA THR A 73 10.68 -5.39 -4.73
C THR A 73 12.16 -5.68 -4.99
N GLY A 74 12.99 -5.82 -3.94
CA GLY A 74 14.43 -6.07 -4.08
C GLY A 74 15.25 -4.85 -4.54
N GLY A 75 14.67 -3.65 -4.53
CA GLY A 75 15.39 -2.41 -4.79
C GLY A 75 16.25 -1.95 -3.62
N TYR A 76 17.20 -1.06 -3.91
CA TYR A 76 18.07 -0.51 -2.89
C TYR A 76 17.45 0.73 -2.23
N ARG A 77 17.47 0.77 -0.89
CA ARG A 77 16.91 1.90 -0.14
C ARG A 77 17.56 3.26 -0.44
N HIS A 78 18.82 3.27 -0.86
CA HIS A 78 19.54 4.49 -1.21
C HIS A 78 19.09 5.09 -2.56
N GLU A 79 18.33 4.35 -3.37
CA GLU A 79 17.74 4.84 -4.62
C GLU A 79 16.42 5.58 -4.41
N VAL A 80 15.87 5.55 -3.19
CA VAL A 80 14.59 6.21 -2.90
C VAL A 80 14.81 7.73 -2.81
N PRO A 81 14.19 8.52 -3.70
CA PRO A 81 14.39 9.97 -3.71
C PRO A 81 13.72 10.65 -2.50
N GLU A 82 14.11 11.89 -2.23
CA GLU A 82 13.57 12.65 -1.10
C GLU A 82 12.50 13.67 -1.51
N ASP A 83 12.59 14.24 -2.71
CA ASP A 83 11.65 15.25 -3.18
C ASP A 83 10.34 14.62 -3.68
N TYR A 84 9.24 15.36 -3.53
CA TYR A 84 7.90 14.86 -3.83
C TYR A 84 7.71 14.43 -5.29
N LYS A 85 8.29 15.18 -6.24
CA LYS A 85 8.11 14.90 -7.68
C LYS A 85 8.77 13.57 -8.05
N SER A 86 10.02 13.39 -7.62
CA SER A 86 10.77 12.15 -7.86
C SER A 86 10.16 10.97 -7.10
N LEU A 87 9.67 11.19 -5.87
CA LEU A 87 8.96 10.16 -5.10
C LEU A 87 7.70 9.66 -5.82
N LYS A 88 6.93 10.56 -6.42
CA LYS A 88 5.73 10.19 -7.20
C LYS A 88 6.11 9.35 -8.42
N MET A 89 7.15 9.74 -9.14
CA MET A 89 7.64 8.99 -10.30
C MET A 89 8.14 7.60 -9.89
N TYR A 90 8.95 7.52 -8.84
CA TYR A 90 9.45 6.28 -8.27
C TYR A 90 8.31 5.35 -7.84
N PHE A 91 7.26 5.88 -7.18
CA PHE A 91 6.11 5.09 -6.78
C PHE A 91 5.40 4.46 -7.99
N ILE A 92 5.11 5.25 -9.02
CA ILE A 92 4.44 4.78 -10.24
C ILE A 92 5.27 3.68 -10.91
N ASP A 93 6.57 3.91 -11.07
CA ASP A 93 7.50 2.94 -11.64
C ASP A 93 7.44 1.60 -10.88
N ARG A 94 7.60 1.63 -9.55
CA ARG A 94 7.63 0.41 -8.73
C ARG A 94 6.33 -0.36 -8.67
N VAL A 95 5.16 0.29 -8.78
CA VAL A 95 3.87 -0.43 -8.78
C VAL A 95 3.49 -0.95 -10.17
N SER A 96 4.07 -0.39 -11.24
CA SER A 96 3.87 -0.84 -12.61
C SER A 96 4.81 -1.97 -13.04
N LEU A 97 5.87 -2.25 -12.26
CA LEU A 97 6.75 -3.38 -12.53
C LEU A 97 5.96 -4.70 -12.43
N PRO A 98 6.00 -5.57 -13.45
CA PRO A 98 5.50 -6.92 -13.31
C PRO A 98 6.31 -7.59 -12.20
N PHE A 99 5.64 -8.02 -11.13
CA PHE A 99 6.25 -8.84 -10.10
C PHE A 99 6.65 -10.18 -10.73
N LEU A 100 7.84 -10.24 -11.31
CA LEU A 100 8.50 -11.47 -11.72
C LEU A 100 8.87 -12.21 -10.43
N LEU A 101 7.96 -13.08 -9.99
CA LEU A 101 8.21 -14.18 -9.05
C LEU A 101 8.29 -15.47 -9.85
#